data_AF-A0AAD3M6W1-F1
#
_entry.id   AF-A0AAD3M6W1-F1
#
_cell.length_a   1.000
_cell.length_b   1.000
_cell.length_c   1.000
_cell.angle_alpha   90.00
_cell.angle_beta   90.00
_cell.angle_gamma   90.00
#
_symmetry.space_group_name_H-M   'P 1'
#
loop_
_entity.id
_entity.type
_entity.pdbx_description
1 polymer ?
#
loop_
_entity_poly.entity_id
_entity_poly.type
_entity_poly.pdbx_seq_one_letter_code
_entity_poly.pdbx_strand_id
1 'polypeptide(L)'
;MPLCPLCSFSALNKHLKSIHNVANNSERQILLNHAAGRVNIRASSCPVSGCTYLLTRLDCHIRQAHTEMSVSEQASMMAGARRQATRKLLADLQATDPDPPMASTLALEDDVFEEIQDSPGPPSPEYNCGDERCWEQRRIYTVELDKLRQQRDSLLQDTGVLRSKLQLHERRSKTPKGRSTPTDHATGQKEHVEEPKQLQQQTEEQQQQEQWQEEEVKQPKVTPVKRPFKKAKYSPKSFGPWSSGQGRGNRMRLIMLLASM
;
A
#
# COMPACT_ATOMS: atom_id res chain seq x y z
N MET A 1 20.85 -10.02 8.36
CA MET A 1 20.84 -11.31 9.08
C MET A 1 19.45 -11.52 9.67
N PRO A 2 18.91 -12.75 9.66
CA PRO A 2 17.63 -13.04 10.30
C PRO A 2 17.74 -12.83 11.82
N LEU A 3 16.84 -12.04 12.38
CA LEU A 3 16.71 -11.80 13.82
C LEU A 3 15.67 -12.76 14.40
N CYS A 4 15.79 -13.10 15.68
CA CYS A 4 14.77 -13.91 16.35
C CYS A 4 13.44 -13.16 16.41
N PRO A 5 12.30 -13.82 16.11
CA PRO A 5 10.99 -13.17 16.17
C PRO A 5 10.49 -12.98 17.60
N LEU A 6 11.13 -13.65 18.57
CA LEU A 6 10.81 -13.55 20.00
C LEU A 6 11.75 -12.60 20.75
N CYS A 7 12.98 -12.41 20.27
CA CYS A 7 13.91 -11.40 20.80
C CYS A 7 14.93 -10.96 19.73
N SER A 8 15.58 -9.81 19.85
CA SER A 8 16.42 -9.23 18.77
C SER A 8 17.79 -9.91 18.55
N PHE A 9 17.91 -11.23 18.69
CA PHE A 9 19.17 -11.98 18.61
C PHE A 9 19.45 -12.57 17.22
N SER A 10 20.74 -12.67 16.82
CA SER A 10 21.16 -12.97 15.44
C SER A 10 21.60 -14.42 15.15
N ALA A 11 21.64 -15.34 16.14
CA ALA A 11 22.00 -16.75 15.94
C ALA A 11 20.85 -17.71 16.28
N LEU A 12 19.89 -17.82 15.37
CA LEU A 12 18.53 -18.26 15.66
C LEU A 12 18.35 -19.72 16.13
N ASN A 13 18.98 -20.70 15.48
CA ASN A 13 18.65 -22.12 15.71
C ASN A 13 19.03 -22.62 17.12
N LYS A 14 20.26 -22.33 17.58
CA LYS A 14 20.70 -22.65 18.94
C LYS A 14 19.94 -21.81 19.97
N HIS A 15 19.76 -20.53 19.66
CA HIS A 15 19.08 -19.58 20.53
C HIS A 15 17.62 -19.96 20.82
N LEU A 16 16.83 -20.37 19.82
CA LEU A 16 15.46 -20.83 20.02
C LEU A 16 15.39 -22.05 20.95
N LYS A 17 16.37 -22.96 20.87
CA LYS A 17 16.43 -24.14 21.75
C LYS A 17 16.84 -23.80 23.18
N SER A 18 17.87 -22.97 23.36
CA SER A 18 18.50 -22.77 24.67
C SER A 18 17.90 -21.62 25.48
N ILE A 19 17.37 -20.60 24.82
CA ILE A 19 16.82 -19.40 25.47
C ILE A 19 15.29 -19.46 25.52
N HIS A 20 14.66 -19.81 24.40
CA HIS A 20 13.20 -19.89 24.29
C HIS A 20 12.64 -21.30 24.49
N ASN A 21 13.50 -22.30 24.79
CA ASN A 21 13.11 -23.69 25.04
C ASN A 21 12.17 -24.29 23.98
N VAL A 22 12.34 -23.90 22.72
CA VAL A 22 11.56 -24.43 21.59
C VAL A 22 12.05 -25.85 21.26
N ALA A 23 11.52 -26.82 22.00
CA ALA A 23 11.80 -28.25 21.83
C ALA A 23 11.17 -28.81 20.56
N ASN A 24 9.96 -28.33 20.23
CA ASN A 24 9.19 -28.78 19.09
C ASN A 24 9.89 -28.41 17.75
N ASN A 25 10.13 -29.42 16.91
CA ASN A 25 10.87 -29.24 15.65
C ASN A 25 10.05 -28.50 14.59
N SER A 26 8.74 -28.76 14.49
CA SER A 26 7.82 -28.08 13.58
C SER A 26 7.69 -26.61 13.93
N GLU A 27 7.47 -26.30 15.21
CA GLU A 27 7.41 -24.93 15.72
C GLU A 27 8.70 -24.17 15.40
N ARG A 28 9.86 -24.77 15.71
CA ARG A 28 11.16 -24.16 15.41
C ARG A 28 11.33 -23.90 13.92
N GLN A 29 10.88 -24.81 13.06
CA GLN A 29 10.96 -24.63 11.62
C GLN A 29 10.08 -23.47 11.12
N ILE A 30 8.88 -23.32 11.68
CA ILE A 30 7.98 -22.19 11.39
C ILE A 30 8.66 -20.87 11.79
N LEU A 31 9.25 -20.77 12.98
CA LEU A 31 9.95 -19.57 13.46
C LEU A 31 11.20 -19.24 12.63
N LEU A 32 11.98 -20.26 12.23
CA LEU A 32 13.13 -20.09 11.34
C LEU A 32 12.71 -19.56 9.96
N ASN A 33 11.60 -20.07 9.42
CA ASN A 33 11.05 -19.61 8.15
C ASN A 33 10.54 -18.17 8.25
N HIS A 34 9.89 -17.81 9.36
CA HIS A 34 9.44 -16.44 9.62
C HIS A 34 10.61 -15.46 9.64
N ALA A 35 11.65 -15.73 10.46
CA ALA A 35 12.82 -14.88 10.56
C ALA A 35 13.59 -14.73 9.23
N ALA A 36 13.58 -15.78 8.40
CA ALA A 36 14.18 -15.74 7.07
C ALA A 36 13.28 -15.09 5.99
N GLY A 37 12.06 -14.69 6.34
CA GLY A 37 11.08 -14.15 5.38
C GLY A 37 10.57 -15.18 4.36
N ARG A 38 10.75 -16.48 4.63
CA ARG A 38 10.43 -17.61 3.73
C ARG A 38 9.03 -18.18 3.92
N VAL A 39 8.19 -17.51 4.70
CA VAL A 39 6.78 -17.90 4.89
C VAL A 39 6.00 -17.61 3.61
N ASN A 40 5.19 -18.58 3.18
CA ASN A 40 4.42 -18.46 1.95
C ASN A 40 3.17 -17.60 2.18
N ILE A 41 3.17 -16.39 1.62
CA ILE A 41 2.05 -15.43 1.70
C ILE A 41 1.28 -15.31 0.37
N ARG A 42 1.43 -16.28 -0.55
CA ARG A 42 0.79 -16.15 -1.87
C ARG A 42 -0.73 -16.18 -1.82
N ALA A 43 -1.31 -16.89 -0.85
CA ALA A 43 -2.74 -17.06 -0.70
C ALA A 43 -3.32 -16.25 0.48
N SER A 44 -2.53 -15.36 1.09
CA SER A 44 -3.06 -14.45 2.12
C SER A 44 -3.79 -13.28 1.48
N SER A 45 -4.85 -12.81 2.14
CA SER A 45 -5.58 -11.60 1.78
C SER A 45 -4.69 -10.37 1.80
N CYS A 46 -5.04 -9.35 1.01
CA CYS A 46 -4.35 -8.07 1.08
C CYS A 46 -4.59 -7.39 2.44
N PRO A 47 -3.55 -6.92 3.14
CA PRO A 47 -3.70 -6.19 4.39
C PRO A 47 -4.12 -4.73 4.22
N VAL A 48 -4.23 -4.22 2.99
CA VAL A 48 -4.63 -2.82 2.74
C VAL A 48 -6.14 -2.66 2.90
N SER A 49 -6.55 -1.70 3.74
CA SER A 49 -7.96 -1.40 4.01
C SER A 49 -8.73 -1.08 2.72
N GLY A 50 -9.87 -1.74 2.52
CA GLY A 50 -10.68 -1.59 1.30
C GLY A 50 -10.16 -2.36 0.08
N CYS A 51 -9.03 -3.07 0.18
CA CYS A 51 -8.55 -3.95 -0.87
C CYS A 51 -9.13 -5.37 -0.70
N THR A 52 -9.95 -5.81 -1.66
CA THR A 52 -10.60 -7.14 -1.64
C THR A 52 -9.81 -8.20 -2.41
N TYR A 53 -8.50 -8.01 -2.59
CA TYR A 53 -7.67 -8.96 -3.32
C TYR A 53 -7.44 -10.25 -2.52
N LEU A 54 -7.87 -11.37 -3.10
CA LEU A 54 -7.80 -12.72 -2.52
C LEU A 54 -7.05 -13.73 -3.41
N LEU A 55 -6.43 -13.26 -4.50
CA LEU A 55 -5.83 -14.14 -5.51
C LEU A 55 -4.39 -14.55 -5.18
N THR A 56 -3.87 -15.47 -5.99
CA THR A 56 -2.52 -15.99 -5.88
C THR A 56 -1.49 -14.91 -6.23
N ARG A 57 -0.59 -14.60 -5.28
CA ARG A 57 0.58 -13.68 -5.36
C ARG A 57 0.37 -12.28 -4.80
N LEU A 58 0.07 -12.22 -3.50
CA LEU A 58 0.05 -10.98 -2.72
C LEU A 58 1.30 -10.09 -2.90
N ASP A 59 2.48 -10.69 -3.04
CA ASP A 59 3.75 -9.96 -3.22
C ASP A 59 3.79 -9.13 -4.51
N CYS A 60 3.22 -9.66 -5.59
CA CYS A 60 3.11 -8.98 -6.86
C CYS A 60 2.02 -7.92 -6.81
N HIS A 61 0.89 -8.28 -6.20
CA HIS A 61 -0.25 -7.40 -6.02
C HIS A 61 0.13 -6.12 -5.27
N ILE A 62 0.76 -6.22 -4.09
CA ILE A 62 1.15 -5.03 -3.30
C ILE A 62 2.03 -4.08 -4.11
N ARG A 63 3.00 -4.60 -4.87
CA ARG A 63 3.92 -3.76 -5.66
C ARG A 63 3.25 -3.10 -6.87
N GLN A 64 2.21 -3.70 -7.45
CA GLN A 64 1.61 -3.25 -8.71
C GLN A 64 0.30 -2.48 -8.52
N ALA A 65 -0.50 -2.86 -7.54
CA ALA A 65 -1.81 -2.28 -7.27
C ALA A 65 -1.75 -1.13 -6.26
N HIS A 66 -0.76 -1.16 -5.35
CA HIS A 66 -0.58 -0.16 -4.29
C HIS A 66 0.64 0.73 -4.54
N THR A 67 0.70 1.33 -5.73
CA THR A 67 1.77 2.26 -6.11
C THR A 67 1.73 3.56 -5.33
N GLU A 68 0.60 3.87 -4.68
CA GLU A 68 0.46 4.98 -3.74
C GLU A 68 1.30 4.83 -2.46
N MET A 69 1.73 3.60 -2.14
CA MET A 69 2.54 3.31 -0.97
C MET A 69 4.03 3.38 -1.31
N SER A 70 4.82 3.91 -0.39
CA SER A 70 6.27 3.86 -0.47
C SER A 70 6.78 2.41 -0.41
N VAL A 71 7.99 2.18 -0.94
CA VAL A 71 8.65 0.85 -0.88
C VAL A 71 8.78 0.34 0.57
N SER A 72 9.01 1.25 1.52
CA SER A 72 9.11 0.94 2.95
C SER A 72 7.77 0.44 3.52
N GLU A 73 6.67 1.13 3.19
CA GLU A 73 5.34 0.75 3.64
C GLU A 73 4.89 -0.58 3.01
N GLN A 74 5.15 -0.77 1.72
CA GLN A 74 4.90 -2.05 1.05
C GLN A 74 5.67 -3.20 1.71
N ALA A 75 6.94 -2.96 2.08
CA ALA A 75 7.75 -3.95 2.80
C ALA A 75 7.19 -4.25 4.20
N SER A 76 6.72 -3.23 4.92
CA SER A 76 6.04 -3.37 6.21
C SER A 76 4.77 -4.22 6.09
N MET A 77 3.91 -3.93 5.10
CA MET A 77 2.69 -4.71 4.85
C MET A 77 2.99 -6.17 4.52
N MET A 78 4.01 -6.43 3.69
CA MET A 78 4.44 -7.80 3.43
C MET A 78 5.00 -8.50 4.68
N ALA A 79 5.68 -7.76 5.57
CA ALA A 79 6.16 -8.32 6.84
C ALA A 79 4.98 -8.64 7.79
N GLY A 80 3.97 -7.78 7.87
CA GLY A 80 2.72 -8.02 8.59
C GLY A 80 1.99 -9.26 8.07
N ALA A 81 1.81 -9.36 6.75
CA ALA A 81 1.18 -10.54 6.13
C ALA A 81 1.95 -11.85 6.44
N ARG A 82 3.30 -11.82 6.45
CA ARG A 82 4.12 -12.98 6.86
C ARG A 82 3.92 -13.31 8.34
N ARG A 83 3.83 -12.31 9.22
CA ARG A 83 3.55 -12.49 10.66
C ARG A 83 2.20 -13.16 10.86
N GLN A 84 1.16 -12.65 10.22
CA GLN A 84 -0.18 -13.23 10.31
C GLN A 84 -0.21 -14.68 9.80
N ALA A 85 0.44 -14.95 8.67
CA ALA A 85 0.56 -16.31 8.14
C ALA A 85 1.32 -17.25 9.08
N THR A 86 2.40 -16.77 9.72
CA THR A 86 3.13 -17.52 10.75
C THR A 86 2.23 -17.85 11.94
N ARG A 87 1.43 -16.90 12.43
CA ARG A 87 0.51 -17.17 13.54
C ARG A 87 -0.52 -18.25 13.20
N LYS A 88 -1.10 -18.19 12.01
CA LYS A 88 -2.02 -19.25 11.54
C LYS A 88 -1.35 -20.62 11.56
N LEU A 89 -0.12 -20.73 11.02
CA LEU A 89 0.64 -21.99 11.06
C LEU A 89 0.94 -22.47 12.48
N LEU A 90 1.23 -21.56 13.41
CA LEU A 90 1.45 -21.92 14.82
C LEU A 90 0.14 -22.34 15.51
N ALA A 91 -0.97 -21.67 15.23
CA ALA A 91 -2.29 -22.02 15.75
C ALA A 91 -2.76 -23.38 15.21
N ASP A 92 -2.56 -23.63 13.91
CA ASP A 92 -2.85 -24.94 13.29
C ASP A 92 -2.02 -26.04 13.94
N LEU A 93 -0.73 -25.79 14.21
CA LEU A 93 0.13 -26.73 14.91
C LEU A 93 -0.34 -26.97 16.34
N GLN A 94 -0.72 -25.92 17.07
CA GLN A 94 -1.23 -26.03 18.43
C GLN A 94 -2.55 -26.81 18.48
N ALA A 95 -3.42 -26.66 17.49
CA ALA A 95 -4.66 -27.40 17.37
C ALA A 95 -4.44 -28.92 17.17
N THR A 96 -3.25 -29.34 16.73
CA THR A 96 -2.89 -30.76 16.63
C THR A 96 -2.41 -31.38 17.94
N ASP A 97 -2.47 -30.64 19.06
CA ASP A 97 -1.96 -31.04 20.38
C ASP A 97 -0.55 -31.65 20.32
N PRO A 98 0.45 -30.85 19.91
CA PRO A 98 1.75 -31.37 19.54
C PRO A 98 2.56 -31.79 20.77
N ASP A 99 3.20 -32.97 20.69
CA ASP A 99 4.18 -33.46 21.66
C ASP A 99 5.59 -33.42 21.03
N PRO A 100 6.58 -32.66 21.57
CA PRO A 100 6.53 -31.83 22.78
C PRO A 100 5.65 -30.58 22.67
N PRO A 101 5.11 -30.08 23.80
CA PRO A 101 4.26 -28.90 23.82
C PRO A 101 4.99 -27.69 23.25
N MET A 102 4.23 -26.82 22.58
CA MET A 102 4.77 -25.60 21.99
C MET A 102 5.18 -24.60 23.09
N ALA A 103 6.33 -23.95 22.90
CA ALA A 103 6.86 -22.98 23.85
C ALA A 103 6.54 -21.53 23.47
N SER A 104 6.31 -21.26 22.18
CA SER A 104 6.09 -19.93 21.64
C SER A 104 4.65 -19.46 21.84
N THR A 105 4.51 -18.29 22.45
CA THR A 105 3.25 -17.56 22.59
C THR A 105 2.94 -16.67 21.38
N LEU A 106 3.73 -16.71 20.30
CA LEU A 106 3.53 -15.87 19.10
C LEU A 106 2.13 -16.03 18.48
N ALA A 107 1.49 -17.19 18.65
CA ALA A 107 0.12 -17.43 18.19
C ALA A 107 -0.94 -16.65 19.01
N LEU A 108 -0.63 -16.35 20.27
CA LEU A 108 -1.52 -15.67 21.24
C LEU A 108 -1.30 -14.16 21.28
N GLU A 109 -0.22 -13.66 20.68
CA GLU A 109 -0.05 -12.22 20.49
C GLU A 109 -1.09 -11.75 19.48
N ASP A 110 -2.19 -11.17 19.93
CA ASP A 110 -3.04 -10.37 19.05
C ASP A 110 -2.18 -9.29 18.40
N ASP A 111 -2.36 -9.07 17.10
CA ASP A 111 -1.89 -7.82 16.51
C ASP A 111 -2.67 -6.71 17.18
N VAL A 112 -2.12 -6.16 18.26
CA VAL A 112 -2.36 -4.76 18.67
C VAL A 112 -1.69 -3.83 17.63
N PHE A 113 -1.89 -4.16 16.36
CA PHE A 113 -1.59 -3.38 15.18
C PHE A 113 -2.86 -3.16 14.33
N GLU A 114 -4.03 -3.44 14.90
CA GLU A 114 -5.23 -2.65 14.62
C GLU A 114 -5.25 -1.53 15.66
N GLU A 115 -5.33 -0.28 15.19
CA GLU A 115 -5.56 0.93 15.99
C GLU A 115 -4.45 1.40 16.97
N ILE A 116 -3.41 2.04 16.42
CA ILE A 116 -3.09 3.39 16.92
C ILE A 116 -3.96 4.39 16.16
N GLN A 117 -5.27 4.22 16.30
CA GLN A 117 -6.36 5.12 15.93
C GLN A 117 -7.52 4.70 16.86
N ASP A 118 -7.67 5.40 17.99
CA ASP A 118 -8.83 5.32 18.91
C ASP A 118 -9.02 4.13 19.87
N SER A 119 -7.94 3.45 20.32
CA SER A 119 -7.96 2.97 21.71
C SER A 119 -7.69 4.16 22.62
N PRO A 120 -8.59 4.54 23.56
CA PRO A 120 -8.27 5.51 24.57
C PRO A 120 -7.18 4.87 25.43
N GLY A 121 -5.93 5.22 25.13
CA GLY A 121 -4.81 4.92 26.02
C GLY A 121 -5.19 5.37 27.43
N PRO A 122 -4.62 4.73 28.49
CA PRO A 122 -4.85 5.15 29.87
C PRO A 122 -4.79 6.68 29.88
N PRO A 123 -5.84 7.38 30.37
CA PRO A 123 -6.01 8.80 30.12
C PRO A 123 -4.66 9.44 30.35
N SER A 124 -4.04 9.88 29.25
CA SER A 124 -2.83 10.68 29.32
C SER A 124 -3.16 11.70 30.40
N PRO A 125 -2.32 11.87 31.44
CA PRO A 125 -2.63 12.79 32.52
C PRO A 125 -3.19 14.02 31.86
N GLU A 126 -4.43 14.39 32.19
CA GLU A 126 -5.05 15.57 31.62
C GLU A 126 -4.16 16.72 32.07
N TYR A 127 -3.13 17.01 31.28
CA TYR A 127 -2.35 18.21 31.40
C TYR A 127 -3.26 19.30 30.85
N ASN A 128 -4.33 19.56 31.58
CA ASN A 128 -5.02 20.82 31.57
C ASN A 128 -4.03 21.80 32.17
N CYS A 129 -3.16 22.29 31.28
CA CYS A 129 -2.47 23.54 31.50
C CYS A 129 -3.58 24.56 31.79
N GLY A 130 -3.64 25.05 33.03
CA GLY A 130 -4.69 25.97 33.52
C GLY A 130 -4.66 27.35 32.85
N ASP A 131 -3.81 27.54 31.85
CA ASP A 131 -3.67 28.79 31.11
C ASP A 131 -4.69 28.85 29.97
N GLU A 132 -5.57 29.85 29.98
CA GLU A 132 -6.60 30.09 28.93
C GLU A 132 -5.99 30.17 27.51
N ARG A 133 -4.76 30.67 27.39
CA ARG A 133 -4.04 30.73 26.10
C ARG A 133 -3.70 29.35 25.56
N CYS A 134 -3.41 28.38 26.44
CA CYS A 134 -3.13 27.01 26.04
C CYS A 134 -4.41 26.33 25.51
N TRP A 135 -5.54 26.60 26.14
CA TRP A 135 -6.86 26.12 25.69
C TRP A 135 -7.24 26.65 24.32
N GLU A 136 -7.13 27.96 24.11
CA GLU A 136 -7.46 28.56 22.82
C GLU A 136 -6.54 28.02 21.72
N GLN A 137 -5.24 27.90 22.00
CA GLN A 137 -4.29 27.33 21.06
C GLN A 137 -4.60 25.85 20.73
N ARG A 138 -5.02 25.05 21.70
CA ARG A 138 -5.45 23.66 21.50
C ARG A 138 -6.73 23.58 20.67
N ARG A 139 -7.66 24.51 20.87
CA ARG A 139 -8.89 24.62 20.06
C ARG A 139 -8.56 24.96 18.61
N ILE A 140 -7.62 25.87 18.38
CA ILE A 140 -7.15 26.20 17.03
C ILE A 140 -6.54 24.96 16.37
N TYR A 141 -5.63 24.27 17.05
CA TYR A 141 -4.99 23.07 16.49
C TYR A 141 -5.96 21.94 16.20
N THR A 142 -6.95 21.71 17.06
CA THR A 142 -7.98 20.68 16.83
C THR A 142 -8.81 20.99 15.58
N VAL A 143 -9.23 22.24 15.42
CA VAL A 143 -9.94 22.69 14.21
C VAL A 143 -9.06 22.57 12.96
N GLU A 144 -7.76 22.91 13.05
CA GLU A 144 -6.82 22.74 11.93
C GLU A 144 -6.61 21.26 11.56
N LEU A 145 -6.50 20.38 12.55
CA LEU A 145 -6.39 18.94 12.31
C LEU A 145 -7.65 18.38 11.63
N ASP A 146 -8.83 18.81 12.03
CA ASP A 146 -10.07 18.37 11.40
C ASP A 146 -10.20 18.90 9.97
N LYS A 147 -9.76 20.14 9.70
CA LYS A 147 -9.65 20.66 8.33
C LYS A 147 -8.70 19.83 7.48
N LEU A 148 -7.52 19.48 8.01
CA LEU A 148 -6.55 18.65 7.28
C LEU A 148 -7.09 17.24 7.01
N ARG A 149 -7.83 16.65 7.96
CA ARG A 149 -8.51 15.36 7.77
C ARG A 149 -9.57 15.45 6.66
N GLN A 150 -10.40 16.49 6.66
CA GLN A 150 -11.39 16.73 5.61
C GLN A 150 -10.72 16.91 4.23
N GLN A 151 -9.62 17.65 4.16
CA GLN A 151 -8.86 17.83 2.91
C GLN A 151 -8.28 16.52 2.39
N ARG A 152 -7.70 15.70 3.28
CA ARG A 152 -7.22 14.35 2.93
C ARG A 152 -8.36 13.51 2.35
N ASP A 153 -9.51 13.49 3.02
CA ASP A 153 -10.64 12.64 2.61
C ASP A 153 -11.22 13.11 1.27
N SER A 154 -11.29 14.42 1.04
CA SER A 154 -11.66 14.99 -0.26
C SER A 154 -10.70 14.56 -1.37
N LEU A 155 -9.39 14.66 -1.15
CA LEU A 155 -8.38 14.25 -2.14
C LEU A 155 -8.46 12.73 -2.44
N LEU A 156 -8.73 11.90 -1.43
CA LEU A 156 -8.93 10.46 -1.62
C LEU A 156 -10.17 10.17 -2.46
N GLN A 157 -11.26 10.91 -2.28
CA GLN A 157 -12.45 10.80 -3.11
C GLN A 157 -12.16 11.21 -4.56
N ASP A 158 -11.51 12.36 -4.76
CA ASP A 158 -11.19 12.89 -6.09
C ASP A 158 -10.27 11.95 -6.87
N THR A 159 -9.23 11.43 -6.20
CA THR A 159 -8.32 10.44 -6.80
C THR A 159 -9.03 9.14 -7.13
N GLY A 160 -9.99 8.69 -6.31
CA GLY A 160 -10.85 7.54 -6.60
C GLY A 160 -11.73 7.74 -7.84
N VAL A 161 -12.31 8.92 -8.00
CA VAL A 161 -13.12 9.29 -9.18
C VAL A 161 -12.25 9.35 -10.44
N LEU A 162 -11.09 10.01 -10.37
CA LEU A 162 -10.15 10.09 -11.50
C LEU A 162 -9.66 8.71 -11.94
N ARG A 163 -9.35 7.82 -10.98
CA ARG A 163 -8.98 6.43 -11.26
C ARG A 163 -10.10 5.69 -11.99
N SER A 164 -11.35 5.87 -11.56
CA SER A 164 -12.53 5.27 -12.20
C SER A 164 -12.72 5.79 -13.64
N LYS A 165 -12.54 7.10 -13.85
CA LYS A 165 -12.60 7.73 -15.19
C LYS A 165 -11.50 7.21 -16.12
N LEU A 166 -10.26 7.10 -15.63
CA LEU A 166 -9.14 6.55 -16.39
C LEU A 166 -9.42 5.09 -16.79
N GLN A 167 -9.94 4.28 -15.88
CA GLN A 167 -10.27 2.88 -16.17
C GLN A 167 -11.37 2.78 -17.25
N LEU A 168 -12.37 3.66 -17.23
CA LEU A 168 -13.40 3.71 -18.25
C LEU A 168 -12.83 4.13 -19.62
N HIS A 169 -11.94 5.12 -19.65
CA HIS A 169 -11.29 5.58 -20.88
C HIS A 169 -10.41 4.50 -21.49
N GLU A 170 -9.64 3.78 -20.68
CA GLU A 170 -8.84 2.64 -21.14
C GLU A 170 -9.69 1.49 -21.70
N ARG A 171 -10.86 1.22 -21.11
CA ARG A 171 -11.79 0.21 -21.65
C ARG A 171 -12.37 0.63 -23.00
N ARG A 172 -12.69 1.92 -23.17
CA ARG A 172 -13.18 2.47 -24.44
C ARG A 172 -12.10 2.47 -25.53
N SER A 173 -10.86 2.81 -25.19
CA SER A 173 -9.75 2.87 -26.15
C SER A 173 -9.26 1.49 -26.61
N LYS A 174 -9.49 0.44 -25.82
CA LYS A 174 -9.16 -0.96 -26.16
C LYS A 174 -10.22 -1.67 -27.01
N THR A 175 -11.27 -0.99 -27.47
CA THR A 175 -12.20 -1.57 -28.45
C THR A 175 -11.51 -1.76 -29.81
N PRO A 176 -11.48 -2.97 -30.39
CA PRO A 176 -10.75 -3.22 -31.62
C PRO A 176 -11.47 -2.61 -32.82
N LYS A 177 -10.86 -1.58 -33.42
CA LYS A 177 -11.13 -1.17 -34.80
C LYS A 177 -10.60 -2.26 -35.73
N GLY A 178 -11.49 -3.08 -36.28
CA GLY A 178 -11.13 -3.94 -37.42
C GLY A 178 -12.00 -5.18 -37.63
N ARG A 179 -13.14 -5.01 -38.32
CA ARG A 179 -13.57 -5.96 -39.35
C ARG A 179 -14.50 -5.27 -40.36
N SER A 180 -13.94 -4.86 -41.49
CA SER A 180 -14.69 -4.52 -42.70
C SER A 180 -14.68 -5.72 -43.65
N THR A 181 -15.85 -6.06 -44.18
CA THR A 181 -16.03 -6.71 -45.49
C THR A 181 -17.15 -5.99 -46.24
N PRO A 182 -17.05 -5.82 -47.57
CA PRO A 182 -17.97 -5.00 -48.38
C PRO A 182 -19.11 -5.83 -49.03
N THR A 183 -20.03 -5.11 -49.70
CA THR A 183 -21.18 -5.52 -50.56
C THR A 183 -22.49 -5.87 -49.82
N ASP A 184 -23.71 -5.49 -50.25
CA ASP A 184 -24.23 -4.52 -51.22
C ASP A 184 -25.77 -4.39 -50.99
N HIS A 185 -26.34 -3.28 -51.48
CA HIS A 185 -27.75 -3.02 -51.82
C HIS A 185 -28.83 -2.62 -50.78
N ALA A 186 -29.28 -1.37 -50.97
CA ALA A 186 -30.66 -0.93 -51.25
C ALA A 186 -31.53 -0.28 -50.13
N THR A 187 -31.59 1.06 -50.24
CA THR A 187 -32.79 1.92 -50.32
C THR A 187 -33.69 2.07 -49.08
N GLY A 188 -33.79 3.31 -48.59
CA GLY A 188 -34.86 3.75 -47.69
C GLY A 188 -34.65 5.16 -47.15
N GLN A 189 -35.24 6.14 -47.81
CA GLN A 189 -35.28 7.55 -47.41
C GLN A 189 -35.83 7.74 -45.99
N LYS A 190 -35.25 8.68 -45.24
CA LYS A 190 -35.99 9.64 -44.39
C LYS A 190 -35.02 10.75 -43.94
N GLU A 191 -35.25 11.93 -44.50
CA GLU A 191 -34.72 13.19 -44.00
C GLU A 191 -35.30 13.44 -42.61
N HIS A 192 -34.44 13.66 -41.62
CA HIS A 192 -34.79 14.38 -40.40
C HIS A 192 -33.65 15.36 -40.12
N VAL A 193 -33.96 16.63 -40.34
CA VAL A 193 -33.17 17.79 -39.94
C VAL A 193 -33.23 17.84 -38.41
N GLU A 194 -32.09 17.72 -37.73
CA GLU A 194 -31.91 18.20 -36.36
C GLU A 194 -30.68 19.10 -36.28
N GLU A 195 -30.97 20.30 -35.81
CA GLU A 195 -30.20 21.53 -35.64
C GLU A 195 -29.22 21.44 -34.42
N PRO A 196 -28.17 22.30 -34.29
CA PRO A 196 -26.89 21.88 -33.74
C PRO A 196 -26.78 22.04 -32.22
N LYS A 197 -26.58 20.92 -31.52
CA LYS A 197 -26.17 20.87 -30.09
C LYS A 197 -24.70 21.27 -29.83
N GLN A 198 -23.93 21.64 -30.86
CA GLN A 198 -22.50 21.97 -30.70
C GLN A 198 -22.25 23.41 -30.22
N LEU A 199 -23.18 24.34 -30.42
CA LEU A 199 -22.98 25.74 -30.02
C LEU A 199 -23.15 25.95 -28.50
N GLN A 200 -23.90 25.06 -27.83
CA GLN A 200 -24.21 25.16 -26.39
C GLN A 200 -23.05 24.66 -25.51
N GLN A 201 -22.27 23.68 -25.98
CA GLN A 201 -21.07 23.22 -25.27
C GLN A 201 -19.91 24.22 -25.35
N GLN A 202 -19.79 24.95 -26.47
CA GLN A 202 -18.74 25.97 -26.63
C GLN A 202 -18.99 27.22 -25.79
N THR A 203 -20.26 27.54 -25.47
CA THR A 203 -20.60 28.66 -24.59
C THR A 203 -20.38 28.34 -23.11
N GLU A 204 -20.61 27.09 -22.69
CA GLU A 204 -20.29 26.64 -21.32
C GLU A 204 -18.78 26.55 -21.04
N GLU A 205 -17.97 26.10 -22.01
CA GLU A 205 -16.50 26.10 -21.87
C GLU A 205 -15.92 27.52 -21.78
N GLN A 206 -16.47 28.48 -22.53
CA GLN A 206 -16.02 29.88 -22.45
C GLN A 206 -16.39 30.53 -21.12
N GLN A 207 -17.58 30.27 -20.57
CA GLN A 207 -17.98 30.82 -19.26
C GLN A 207 -17.16 30.25 -18.10
N GLN A 208 -16.79 28.96 -18.14
CA GLN A 208 -15.90 28.40 -17.11
C GLN A 208 -14.50 29.02 -17.17
N GLN A 209 -13.99 29.31 -18.37
CA GLN A 209 -12.65 29.89 -18.51
C GLN A 209 -12.56 31.34 -18.01
N GLU A 210 -13.61 32.14 -18.19
CA GLU A 210 -13.68 33.50 -17.63
C GLU A 210 -13.80 33.49 -16.09
N GLN A 211 -14.56 32.53 -15.52
CA GLN A 211 -14.71 32.40 -14.07
C GLN A 211 -13.39 32.02 -13.38
N TRP A 212 -12.55 31.18 -14.01
CA TRP A 212 -11.22 30.84 -13.49
C TRP A 212 -10.24 32.03 -13.52
N GLN A 213 -10.36 32.93 -14.50
CA GLN A 213 -9.49 34.12 -14.59
C GLN A 213 -9.86 35.18 -13.54
N GLU A 214 -11.15 35.33 -13.19
CA GLU A 214 -11.55 36.26 -12.12
C GLU A 214 -11.13 35.77 -10.72
N GLU A 215 -11.03 34.46 -10.49
CA GLU A 215 -10.61 33.90 -9.21
C GLU A 215 -9.09 34.05 -8.98
N GLU A 216 -8.28 33.96 -10.04
CA GLU A 216 -6.82 34.13 -9.95
C GLU A 216 -6.41 35.56 -9.58
N VAL A 217 -7.21 36.57 -9.94
CA VAL A 217 -6.93 38.00 -9.66
C VAL A 217 -7.15 38.37 -8.18
N LYS A 218 -7.90 37.55 -7.41
CA LYS A 218 -8.23 37.84 -6.00
C LYS A 218 -7.25 37.27 -4.98
N GLN A 219 -6.22 36.53 -5.39
CA GLN A 219 -5.23 36.03 -4.43
C GLN A 219 -4.28 37.14 -3.96
N PRO A 220 -4.15 37.37 -2.63
CA PRO A 220 -3.20 38.35 -2.11
C PRO A 220 -1.76 37.88 -2.36
N LYS A 221 -0.96 38.75 -2.99
CA LYS A 221 0.48 38.55 -3.22
C LYS A 221 1.21 38.37 -1.89
N VAL A 222 1.55 37.12 -1.55
CA VAL A 222 2.44 36.80 -0.43
C VAL A 222 3.86 37.20 -0.82
N THR A 223 4.42 38.19 -0.13
CA THR A 223 5.81 38.60 -0.32
C THR A 223 6.75 37.58 0.34
N PRO A 224 7.86 37.20 -0.34
CA PRO A 224 8.77 36.20 0.19
C PRO A 224 9.63 36.80 1.32
N VAL A 225 9.47 36.25 2.53
CA VAL A 225 10.34 36.52 3.69
C VAL A 225 11.71 35.89 3.43
N LYS A 226 12.73 36.72 3.23
CA LYS A 226 14.14 36.30 3.10
C LYS A 226 14.63 35.74 4.44
N ARG A 227 14.86 34.42 4.52
CA ARG A 227 15.61 33.80 5.62
C ARG A 227 17.11 33.76 5.27
N PRO A 228 18.02 34.10 6.21
CA PRO A 228 19.46 34.02 5.96
C PRO A 228 19.93 32.56 5.91
N PHE A 229 20.44 32.16 4.75
CA PHE A 229 21.14 30.89 4.53
C PHE A 229 22.51 30.90 5.25
N LYS A 230 22.66 30.09 6.30
CA LYS A 230 23.98 29.75 6.85
C LYS A 230 24.57 28.61 6.02
N LYS A 231 25.70 28.87 5.36
CA LYS A 231 26.46 27.88 4.58
C LYS A 231 27.14 26.88 5.53
N ALA A 232 26.63 25.65 5.61
CA ALA A 232 27.37 24.54 6.19
C ALA A 232 28.35 24.00 5.13
N LYS A 233 29.65 23.98 5.47
CA LYS A 233 30.71 23.42 4.63
C LYS A 233 30.66 21.89 4.76
N TYR A 234 30.29 21.19 3.69
CA TYR A 234 30.39 19.73 3.61
C TYR A 234 31.55 19.36 2.67
N SER A 235 32.48 18.54 3.19
CA SER A 235 33.62 17.98 2.48
C SER A 235 33.16 16.76 1.66
N PRO A 236 33.59 16.61 0.38
CA PRO A 236 33.28 15.43 -0.40
C PRO A 236 34.32 14.34 -0.10
N LYS A 237 33.90 13.24 0.51
CA LYS A 237 34.69 12.00 0.57
C LYS A 237 34.05 10.93 -0.30
N SER A 238 34.81 10.54 -1.33
CA SER A 238 34.90 9.24 -1.99
C SER A 238 33.61 8.58 -2.49
N PHE A 239 33.36 8.75 -3.79
CA PHE A 239 32.66 7.77 -4.62
C PHE A 239 33.55 6.53 -4.80
N GLY A 240 33.05 5.36 -4.39
CA GLY A 240 33.65 4.04 -4.68
C GLY A 240 32.79 3.28 -5.71
N PRO A 241 33.40 2.50 -6.63
CA PRO A 241 32.74 1.98 -7.82
C PRO A 241 32.12 0.59 -7.57
N TRP A 242 30.83 0.42 -7.87
CA TRP A 242 30.27 -0.92 -8.07
C TRP A 242 30.34 -1.31 -9.55
N SER A 243 31.37 -2.11 -9.82
CA SER A 243 31.52 -2.93 -11.00
C SER A 243 30.50 -4.08 -11.00
N SER A 244 29.78 -4.17 -12.12
CA SER A 244 29.55 -5.38 -12.93
C SER A 244 29.79 -6.74 -12.24
N GLY A 245 28.70 -7.48 -11.98
CA GLY A 245 28.74 -8.89 -11.57
C GLY A 245 27.69 -9.70 -12.32
N GLN A 246 28.16 -10.63 -13.16
CA GLN A 246 27.40 -11.30 -14.22
C GLN A 246 26.34 -12.29 -13.74
N GLY A 247 25.34 -12.46 -14.61
CA GLY A 247 24.30 -13.47 -14.50
C GLY A 247 24.80 -14.91 -14.65
N ARG A 248 24.06 -15.80 -13.99
CA ARG A 248 23.90 -17.23 -14.25
C ARG A 248 22.47 -17.53 -13.78
N GLY A 249 21.58 -18.18 -14.51
CA GLY A 249 21.70 -19.17 -15.56
C GLY A 249 20.51 -20.08 -15.34
N ASN A 250 19.42 -19.81 -16.06
CA ASN A 250 18.15 -20.51 -15.96
C ASN A 250 18.32 -21.92 -16.55
N ARG A 251 18.34 -22.97 -15.72
CA ARG A 251 18.29 -24.37 -16.19
C ARG A 251 16.92 -24.95 -15.83
N MET A 252 16.01 -24.89 -16.81
CA MET A 252 14.81 -25.71 -16.84
C MET A 252 15.22 -27.18 -16.90
N ARG A 253 14.72 -28.00 -15.98
CA ARG A 253 14.64 -29.46 -16.17
C ARG A 253 13.22 -29.78 -16.64
N LEU A 254 13.13 -30.22 -17.89
CA LEU A 254 12.02 -31.03 -18.38
C LEU A 254 11.98 -32.32 -17.56
N ILE A 255 10.86 -32.61 -16.92
CA ILE A 255 10.54 -33.96 -16.44
C ILE A 255 9.57 -34.53 -17.47
N MET A 256 10.04 -35.50 -18.26
CA MET A 256 9.19 -36.35 -19.08
C MET A 256 8.44 -37.31 -18.15
N LEU A 257 7.10 -37.26 -18.17
CA LEU A 257 6.26 -38.30 -17.59
C LEU A 257 6.14 -39.43 -18.62
N LEU A 258 6.62 -40.61 -18.23
CA LEU A 258 6.35 -41.87 -18.92
C LEU A 258 4.88 -42.22 -18.70
N ALA A 259 4.15 -42.43 -19.80
CA ALA A 259 2.84 -43.08 -19.78
C ALA A 259 3.05 -44.56 -19.45
N SER A 260 2.31 -45.07 -18.46
CA SER A 260 2.19 -46.51 -18.22
C SER A 260 0.86 -46.99 -18.79
N MET A 261 0.91 -48.22 -19.31
CA MET A 261 -0.07 -48.95 -20.11
C MET A 261 -1.30 -49.38 -19.31
#